data_AF-F3LHK4-F1
#
_entry.id   AF-F3LHK4-F1
#
_cell.length_a   1.000
_cell.length_b   1.000
_cell.length_c   1.000
_cell.angle_alpha   90.00
_cell.angle_beta   90.00
_cell.angle_gamma   90.00
#
_symmetry.space_group_name_H-M   'P 1'
#
loop_
_entity.id
_entity.type
_entity.pdbx_description
1 polymer ?
#
loop_
_entity_poly.entity_id
_entity_poly.type
_entity_poly.pdbx_seq_one_letter_code
_entity_poly.pdbx_strand_id
1 'polypeptide(L)'
;MKTVLAALTLLAAMTTSAAHHGDILTNKQGMTLYTFDKDMNGNSACYDGCAAKWPPHLAKAGASAKGAWGLTQRTDGTMQWTYNNQPLYTWVGDSQKGDTSGNGVGGVWHIAEKAHKKAEKKVKASNSGYGGY
;
A
#
# COMPACT_ATOMS: atom_id res chain seq x y z
N MET A 1 -7.04 59.63 -17.78
CA MET A 1 -6.20 58.58 -18.41
C MET A 1 -6.13 57.40 -17.45
N LYS A 2 -6.23 56.19 -17.99
CA LYS A 2 -6.69 54.97 -17.32
C LYS A 2 -5.66 54.39 -16.35
N THR A 3 -6.11 54.07 -15.13
CA THR A 3 -5.45 53.16 -14.19
C THR A 3 -5.20 51.79 -14.83
N VAL A 4 -4.01 51.22 -14.59
CA VAL A 4 -3.77 49.78 -14.79
C VAL A 4 -3.13 49.24 -13.52
N LEU A 5 -3.94 48.57 -12.70
CA LEU A 5 -3.48 47.67 -11.64
C LEU A 5 -3.05 46.36 -12.32
N ALA A 6 -1.78 45.99 -12.19
CA ALA A 6 -1.31 44.66 -12.57
C ALA A 6 -1.78 43.65 -11.52
N ALA A 7 -2.79 42.85 -11.85
CA ALA A 7 -3.17 41.69 -11.05
C ALA A 7 -2.14 40.57 -11.29
N LEU A 8 -1.30 40.31 -10.30
CA LEU A 8 -0.37 39.17 -10.32
C LEU A 8 -1.19 37.91 -10.03
N THR A 9 -1.54 37.13 -11.05
CA THR A 9 -2.20 35.84 -10.86
C THR A 9 -1.19 34.83 -10.34
N LEU A 10 -1.28 34.48 -9.06
CA LEU A 10 -0.62 33.30 -8.51
C LEU A 10 -1.21 32.06 -9.20
N LEU A 11 -0.42 31.38 -10.02
CA LEU A 11 -0.73 29.99 -10.40
C LEU A 11 -0.51 29.12 -9.17
N ALA A 12 -1.58 28.72 -8.50
CA ALA A 12 -1.53 27.60 -7.57
C ALA A 12 -1.14 26.35 -8.37
N ALA A 13 0.01 25.76 -8.06
CA ALA A 13 0.37 24.44 -8.55
C ALA A 13 -0.66 23.45 -8.00
N MET A 14 -1.56 22.95 -8.86
CA MET A 14 -2.41 21.81 -8.51
C MET A 14 -1.49 20.59 -8.40
N THR A 15 -1.08 20.28 -7.18
CA THR A 15 -0.51 18.96 -6.88
C THR A 15 -1.63 17.95 -7.11
N THR A 16 -1.64 17.30 -8.26
CA THR A 16 -2.45 16.10 -8.46
C THR A 16 -1.89 15.03 -7.54
N SER A 17 -2.36 14.99 -6.29
CA SER A 17 -2.26 13.78 -5.46
C SER A 17 -2.85 12.67 -6.29
N ALA A 18 -2.03 11.69 -6.68
CA ALA A 18 -2.49 10.52 -7.41
C ALA A 18 -3.75 10.00 -6.71
N ALA A 19 -4.88 10.01 -7.41
CA ALA A 19 -6.12 9.53 -6.85
C ALA A 19 -5.90 8.07 -6.46
N HIS A 20 -5.98 7.76 -5.17
CA HIS A 20 -5.84 6.40 -4.68
C HIS A 20 -7.07 5.60 -5.15
N HIS A 21 -6.87 4.75 -6.14
CA HIS A 21 -7.91 3.92 -6.74
C HIS A 21 -8.15 2.64 -5.90
N GLY A 22 -7.91 2.67 -4.58
CA GLY A 22 -7.89 1.52 -3.67
C GLY A 22 -8.26 1.89 -2.23
N ASP A 23 -8.85 0.96 -1.48
CA ASP A 23 -9.00 1.12 -0.03
C ASP A 23 -7.60 0.99 0.61
N ILE A 24 -6.97 2.13 0.90
CA ILE A 24 -5.67 2.20 1.57
C ILE A 24 -5.71 1.45 2.90
N LEU A 25 -4.72 0.58 3.13
CA LEU A 25 -4.53 -0.06 4.43
C LEU A 25 -3.87 0.91 5.40
N THR A 26 -4.42 0.98 6.60
CA THR A 26 -3.86 1.77 7.69
C THR A 26 -3.73 0.92 8.94
N ASN A 27 -2.78 1.27 9.82
CA ASN A 27 -2.69 0.67 11.13
C ASN A 27 -3.78 1.22 12.08
N LYS A 28 -3.82 0.74 13.34
CA LYS A 28 -4.81 1.18 14.34
C LYS A 28 -4.78 2.68 14.66
N GLN A 29 -3.67 3.36 14.40
CA GLN A 29 -3.51 4.80 14.59
C GLN A 29 -3.89 5.61 13.33
N GLY A 30 -4.23 4.92 12.23
CA GLY A 30 -4.57 5.55 10.96
C GLY A 30 -3.37 5.90 10.08
N MET A 31 -2.16 5.47 10.44
CA MET A 31 -0.99 5.65 9.59
C MET A 31 -1.05 4.69 8.39
N THR A 32 -0.69 5.18 7.21
CA THR A 32 -0.65 4.40 5.97
C THR A 32 0.36 3.25 6.09
N LEU A 33 -0.01 2.11 5.53
CA LEU A 33 0.87 0.94 5.41
C LEU A 33 1.40 0.84 3.98
N TYR A 34 2.63 0.34 3.85
CA TYR A 34 3.35 0.23 2.59
C TYR A 34 3.89 -1.18 2.38
N THR A 35 4.12 -1.53 1.11
CA THR A 35 4.83 -2.73 0.66
C THR A 35 6.13 -2.33 -0.05
N PHE A 36 7.07 -3.28 -0.13
CA PHE A 36 8.38 -3.07 -0.70
C PHE A 36 8.66 -4.07 -1.82
N ASP A 37 9.01 -3.59 -3.00
CA ASP A 37 9.22 -4.44 -4.18
C ASP A 37 10.36 -5.44 -4.06
N LYS A 38 11.32 -5.19 -3.17
CA LYS A 38 12.45 -6.09 -2.94
C LYS A 38 12.14 -7.21 -1.96
N ASP A 39 10.98 -7.18 -1.31
CA ASP A 39 10.52 -8.30 -0.49
C ASP A 39 10.14 -9.49 -1.38
N MET A 40 10.51 -10.70 -0.96
CA MET A 40 10.33 -11.90 -1.76
C MET A 40 9.74 -13.03 -0.92
N ASN A 41 8.75 -13.74 -1.48
CA ASN A 41 8.12 -14.91 -0.86
C ASN A 41 7.61 -14.65 0.57
N GLY A 42 7.08 -13.45 0.85
CA GLY A 42 6.60 -13.07 2.18
C GLY A 42 7.70 -12.73 3.19
N ASN A 43 8.96 -12.67 2.76
CA ASN A 43 10.10 -12.31 3.60
C ASN A 43 10.55 -10.88 3.32
N SER A 44 10.86 -10.16 4.40
CA SER A 44 11.40 -8.81 4.32
C SER A 44 12.85 -8.84 3.80
N ALA A 45 13.19 -7.94 2.90
CA ALA A 45 14.55 -7.55 2.52
C ALA A 45 14.99 -6.24 3.21
N CYS A 46 14.09 -5.61 3.97
CA CYS A 46 14.32 -4.33 4.63
C CYS A 46 14.77 -4.52 6.09
N TYR A 47 16.08 -4.37 6.32
CA TYR A 47 16.72 -4.43 7.63
C TYR A 47 17.63 -3.22 7.86
N ASP A 48 18.14 -3.10 9.08
CA ASP A 48 19.11 -2.07 9.48
C ASP A 48 18.66 -0.65 9.09
N GLY A 49 19.48 0.10 8.34
CA GLY A 49 19.16 1.44 7.90
C GLY A 49 17.87 1.53 7.07
N CYS A 50 17.49 0.46 6.36
CA CYS A 50 16.19 0.40 5.69
C CYS A 50 15.07 0.42 6.73
N ALA A 51 15.12 -0.46 7.74
CA ALA A 51 14.11 -0.55 8.77
C ALA A 51 14.05 0.71 9.68
N ALA A 52 15.14 1.47 9.78
CA ALA A 52 15.14 2.76 10.46
C ALA A 52 14.32 3.84 9.72
N LYS A 53 14.21 3.74 8.39
CA LYS A 53 13.42 4.65 7.55
C LYS A 53 12.03 4.08 7.22
N TRP A 54 11.92 2.76 7.16
CA TRP A 54 10.70 2.01 6.90
C TRP A 54 10.45 1.03 8.05
N PRO A 55 9.97 1.51 9.21
CA PRO A 55 9.76 0.64 10.35
C PRO A 55 8.77 -0.49 10.01
N PRO A 56 9.12 -1.75 10.29
CA PRO A 56 8.23 -2.88 10.05
C PRO A 56 6.97 -2.75 10.90
N HIS A 57 5.82 -3.06 10.33
CA HIS A 57 4.57 -3.10 11.06
C HIS A 57 4.50 -4.39 11.90
N LEU A 58 5.11 -4.35 13.08
CA LEU A 58 5.24 -5.51 13.96
C LEU A 58 3.88 -5.95 14.52
N ALA A 59 3.72 -7.28 14.60
CA ALA A 59 2.62 -7.92 15.27
C ALA A 59 2.92 -8.10 16.76
N LYS A 60 1.88 -7.94 17.58
CA LYS A 60 1.98 -8.25 19.02
C LYS A 60 2.04 -9.76 19.22
N ALA A 61 2.63 -10.20 20.33
CA ALA A 61 2.60 -11.61 20.73
C ALA A 61 1.15 -12.13 20.77
N GLY A 62 0.94 -13.34 20.26
CA GLY A 62 -0.38 -13.97 20.17
C GLY A 62 -1.29 -13.40 19.07
N ALA A 63 -0.79 -12.51 18.20
CA ALA A 63 -1.52 -12.10 17.02
C ALA A 63 -1.89 -13.30 16.14
N SER A 64 -3.09 -13.27 15.58
CA SER A 64 -3.58 -14.25 14.61
C SER A 64 -4.06 -13.54 13.36
N ALA A 65 -3.76 -14.13 12.21
CA ALA A 65 -4.11 -13.56 10.92
C ALA A 65 -5.36 -14.26 10.34
N LYS A 66 -6.14 -13.53 9.53
CA LYS A 66 -7.34 -14.04 8.86
C LYS A 66 -7.45 -13.45 7.46
N GLY A 67 -8.00 -14.23 6.53
CA GLY A 67 -8.21 -13.80 5.14
C GLY A 67 -6.88 -13.47 4.45
N ALA A 68 -6.78 -12.26 3.90
CA ALA A 68 -5.58 -11.77 3.23
C ALA A 68 -4.44 -11.38 4.19
N TRP A 69 -4.71 -11.26 5.48
CA TRP A 69 -3.67 -10.98 6.47
C TRP A 69 -2.83 -12.22 6.73
N GLY A 70 -1.54 -12.01 6.94
CA GLY A 70 -0.59 -13.04 7.35
C GLY A 70 0.41 -12.50 8.37
N LEU A 71 1.32 -13.38 8.79
CA LEU A 71 2.45 -13.05 9.65
C LEU A 71 3.71 -13.63 9.01
N THR A 72 4.81 -12.91 9.10
CA THR A 72 6.14 -13.39 8.71
C THR A 72 7.10 -13.19 9.87
N GLN A 73 7.98 -14.16 10.10
CA GLN A 73 9.01 -14.06 11.12
C GLN A 73 10.22 -13.33 10.54
N ARG A 74 10.69 -12.30 11.23
CA ARG A 74 11.90 -11.55 10.89
C ARG A 74 13.13 -12.27 11.45
N THR A 75 14.31 -11.91 10.95
CA THR A 75 15.60 -12.49 11.38
C THR A 75 15.93 -12.26 12.86
N ASP A 76 15.37 -11.21 13.47
CA ASP A 76 15.49 -10.91 14.90
C ASP A 76 14.47 -11.68 15.78
N GLY A 77 13.68 -12.57 15.18
CA GLY A 77 12.66 -13.37 15.85
C GLY A 77 11.32 -12.67 16.07
N THR A 78 11.20 -11.38 15.73
CA THR A 78 9.92 -10.65 15.82
C THR A 78 8.97 -11.08 14.70
N MET A 79 7.66 -10.91 14.93
CA MET A 79 6.64 -11.16 13.92
C MET A 79 6.21 -9.85 13.27
N GLN A 80 6.14 -9.82 11.95
CA GLN A 80 5.66 -8.69 11.15
C GLN A 80 4.35 -9.05 10.45
N TRP A 81 3.43 -8.09 10.38
CA TRP A 81 2.21 -8.26 9.61
C TRP A 81 2.50 -8.29 8.11
N THR A 82 1.83 -9.20 7.42
CA THR A 82 1.78 -9.22 5.95
C THR A 82 0.34 -9.03 5.48
N TYR A 83 0.18 -8.52 4.27
CA TYR A 83 -1.09 -8.53 3.55
C TYR A 83 -0.85 -9.08 2.15
N ASN A 84 -1.66 -10.05 1.71
CA ASN A 84 -1.46 -10.77 0.44
C ASN A 84 -0.01 -11.26 0.25
N ASN A 85 0.58 -11.82 1.31
CA ASN A 85 1.95 -12.31 1.34
C ASN A 85 3.05 -11.23 1.09
N GLN A 86 2.75 -9.95 1.35
CA GLN A 86 3.72 -8.86 1.32
C GLN A 86 3.93 -8.27 2.73
N PRO A 87 5.17 -8.18 3.24
CA PRO A 87 5.44 -7.51 4.51
C PRO A 87 5.01 -6.04 4.51
N LEU A 88 4.45 -5.61 5.64
CA LEU A 88 3.90 -4.26 5.79
C LEU A 88 4.82 -3.36 6.59
N TYR A 89 4.93 -2.11 6.17
CA TYR A 89 5.78 -1.10 6.81
C TYR A 89 5.01 0.20 7.04
N THR A 90 5.55 1.01 7.94
CA THR A 90 5.21 2.43 8.05
C THR A 90 6.35 3.26 7.46
N TRP A 91 6.09 4.53 7.16
CA TRP A 91 7.10 5.46 6.65
C TRP A 91 7.40 6.55 7.68
N VAL A 92 8.68 6.82 7.97
CA VAL A 92 9.06 7.85 8.95
C VAL A 92 8.76 9.28 8.50
N GLY A 93 8.52 9.50 7.19
CA GLY A 93 8.10 10.81 6.69
C GLY A 93 6.62 11.11 6.89
N ASP A 94 5.82 10.10 7.22
CA ASP A 94 4.40 10.31 7.54
C ASP A 94 4.26 10.70 9.02
N SER A 95 3.59 11.82 9.28
CA SER A 95 3.46 12.40 10.63
C SER A 95 2.02 12.38 11.15
N GLN A 96 1.03 12.25 10.28
CA GLN A 96 -0.38 12.25 10.63
C GLN A 96 -1.17 11.18 9.86
N LYS A 97 -2.38 10.89 10.35
CA LYS A 97 -3.30 9.96 9.71
C LYS A 97 -3.58 10.38 8.27
N GLY A 98 -3.47 9.42 7.35
CA GLY A 98 -3.75 9.64 5.94
C GLY A 98 -2.60 10.25 5.14
N ASP A 99 -1.46 10.55 5.75
CA ASP A 99 -0.25 10.87 4.99
C ASP A 99 0.15 9.68 4.12
N THR A 100 0.56 9.97 2.89
CA THR A 100 0.96 8.97 1.89
C THR A 100 2.32 9.28 1.25
N SER A 101 3.16 10.04 1.96
CA SER A 101 4.40 10.60 1.42
C SER A 101 5.48 9.56 1.10
N GLY A 102 5.31 8.34 1.62
CA GLY A 102 6.17 7.20 1.29
C GLY A 102 5.90 6.60 -0.08
N ASN A 103 4.75 6.89 -0.70
CA ASN A 103 4.40 6.26 -1.96
C ASN A 103 5.36 6.68 -3.09
N GLY A 104 5.89 5.71 -3.83
CA GLY A 104 6.82 5.94 -4.93
C GLY A 104 8.24 6.33 -4.51
N VAL A 105 8.56 6.36 -3.21
CA VAL A 105 9.93 6.61 -2.76
C VAL A 105 10.87 5.59 -3.40
N GLY A 106 11.91 6.07 -4.07
CA GLY A 106 12.87 5.22 -4.79
C GLY A 106 12.26 4.34 -5.89
N GLY A 107 10.99 4.57 -6.27
CA GLY A 107 10.26 3.77 -7.25
C GLY A 107 9.93 2.33 -6.83
N VAL A 108 10.12 1.99 -5.54
CA VAL A 108 10.04 0.60 -5.03
C VAL A 108 9.15 0.43 -3.79
N TRP A 109 8.58 1.54 -3.31
CA TRP A 109 7.70 1.58 -2.15
C TRP A 109 6.31 1.98 -2.59
N HIS A 110 5.32 1.18 -2.21
CA HIS A 110 3.94 1.36 -2.67
C HIS A 110 2.98 1.31 -1.49
N ILE A 111 1.91 2.09 -1.57
CA ILE A 111 0.82 1.98 -0.59
C ILE A 111 0.26 0.57 -0.64
N ALA A 112 0.09 -0.03 0.54
CA ALA A 112 -0.63 -1.28 0.68
C ALA A 112 -2.12 -1.01 0.54
N GLU A 113 -2.74 -1.57 -0.49
CA GLU A 113 -4.17 -1.40 -0.76
C GLU A 113 -4.90 -2.72 -0.53
N LYS A 114 -6.15 -2.68 -0.07
CA LYS A 114 -7.03 -3.82 -0.29
C LYS A 114 -7.17 -3.92 -1.81
N ALA A 115 -6.71 -5.04 -2.38
CA ALA A 115 -7.07 -5.34 -3.75
C ALA A 115 -8.59 -5.18 -3.88
N HIS A 116 -9.04 -4.27 -4.74
CA HIS A 116 -10.42 -4.33 -5.20
C HIS A 116 -10.61 -5.76 -5.67
N LYS A 117 -11.65 -6.44 -5.18
CA LYS A 117 -12.11 -7.63 -5.88
C LYS A 117 -12.21 -7.19 -7.34
N LYS A 118 -11.31 -7.66 -8.22
CA LYS A 118 -11.58 -7.57 -9.65
C LYS A 118 -12.98 -8.12 -9.75
N ALA A 119 -13.91 -7.33 -10.28
CA ALA A 119 -15.22 -7.84 -10.65
C ALA A 119 -14.94 -9.18 -11.33
N GLU A 120 -15.37 -10.26 -10.68
CA GLU A 120 -15.23 -11.60 -11.24
C GLU A 120 -15.80 -11.45 -12.64
N LYS A 121 -14.95 -11.44 -13.67
CA LYS A 121 -15.45 -11.60 -15.02
C LYS A 121 -16.09 -12.96 -14.95
N LYS A 122 -17.43 -12.98 -14.83
CA LYS A 122 -18.24 -14.16 -15.07
C LYS A 122 -17.82 -14.62 -16.46
N VAL A 123 -16.89 -15.56 -16.51
CA VAL A 123 -16.70 -16.39 -17.70
C VAL A 123 -18.06 -17.06 -17.84
N LYS A 124 -18.84 -16.63 -18.83
CA LYS A 124 -20.02 -17.37 -19.23
C LYS A 124 -19.51 -18.73 -19.69
N ALA A 125 -19.69 -19.74 -18.85
CA ALA A 125 -19.56 -21.12 -19.26
C ALA A 125 -20.65 -21.38 -20.31
N SER A 126 -20.29 -21.28 -21.59
CA SER A 126 -21.02 -21.98 -22.64
C SER A 126 -20.61 -23.45 -22.53
N ASN A 127 -21.51 -24.27 -21.99
CA ASN A 127 -21.42 -25.72 -22.14
C ASN A 127 -22.75 -26.27 -22.64
N SER A 128 -22.70 -26.93 -23.79
CA SER A 128 -23.48 -28.10 -24.22
C SER A 128 -23.32 -28.18 -25.75
N GLY A 129 -22.93 -29.26 -26.40
CA GLY A 129 -22.77 -30.65 -26.00
C GLY A 129 -22.68 -31.50 -27.28
N TYR A 130 -21.99 -32.63 -27.20
CA TYR A 130 -21.77 -33.63 -28.24
C TYR A 130 -23.06 -34.38 -28.68
N GLY A 131 -23.10 -34.84 -29.95
CA GLY A 131 -23.81 -36.04 -30.47
C GLY A 131 -25.34 -35.94 -30.60
N GLY A 132 -26.03 -36.37 -31.65
CA GLY A 132 -25.75 -37.37 -32.69
C GLY A 132 -26.93 -38.35 -32.73
N TYR A 133 -27.76 -38.29 -33.79
CA TYR A 133 -28.50 -39.37 -34.47
C TYR A 133 -28.87 -38.84 -35.86
#